data_AF-V9G7U2-F1
#
_entry.id   AF-V9G7U2-F1
#
_cell.length_a   1.000
_cell.length_b   1.000
_cell.length_c   1.000
_cell.angle_alpha   90.00
_cell.angle_beta   90.00
_cell.angle_gamma   90.00
#
_symmetry.space_group_name_H-M   'P 1'
#
loop_
_entity.id
_entity.type
_entity.pdbx_description
1 polymer ?
#
loop_
_entity_poly.entity_id
_entity_poly.type
_entity_poly.pdbx_seq_one_letter_code
_entity_poly.pdbx_strand_id
1 'polypeptide(L)'
;MYRKIRLNYVKVPIDAAEKMNDELMDKLEPFPYQQLKDFKTPYLAGYIAEKYSYDDKQLFPRAKDKIKSYIESYISSSVSGYTTMSYTNKQIDTNPKRADYVLLPVWMVHYDYNQKEYTFAMNGQTGKVVGKPPISKGKVAGWFAGVFGVSLLSLKLISWMMGGGFL
;
A
#
# COMPACT_ATOMS: atom_id res chain seq x y z
N MET A 1 -32.70 2.86 -9.95
CA MET A 1 -31.93 4.04 -10.35
C MET A 1 -30.87 3.60 -11.35
N TYR A 2 -30.83 4.16 -12.57
CA TYR A 2 -29.77 3.87 -13.54
C TYR A 2 -28.82 5.06 -13.59
N ARG A 3 -27.52 4.83 -13.39
CA ARG A 3 -26.52 5.90 -13.39
C ARG A 3 -25.36 5.51 -14.29
N LYS A 4 -25.10 6.36 -15.30
CA LYS A 4 -23.94 6.23 -16.17
C LYS A 4 -22.85 7.16 -15.65
N ILE A 5 -21.71 6.60 -15.28
CA ILE A 5 -20.58 7.33 -14.73
C ILE A 5 -19.41 7.17 -15.69
N ARG A 6 -18.71 8.27 -15.99
CA ARG A 6 -17.43 8.27 -16.72
C ARG A 6 -16.37 8.82 -15.78
N LEU A 7 -15.34 8.01 -15.51
CA LEU A 7 -14.20 8.37 -14.67
C LEU A 7 -12.94 8.35 -15.51
N ASN A 8 -12.09 9.35 -15.34
CA ASN A 8 -10.79 9.42 -15.96
C ASN A 8 -9.73 9.42 -14.85
N TYR A 9 -8.92 8.37 -14.81
CA TYR A 9 -7.78 8.29 -13.90
C TYR A 9 -6.51 8.66 -14.65
N VAL A 10 -5.72 9.55 -14.06
CA VAL A 10 -4.49 10.07 -14.66
C VAL A 10 -3.33 9.74 -13.73
N LYS A 11 -2.20 9.28 -14.29
CA LYS A 11 -0.99 8.91 -13.54
C LYS A 11 -1.28 7.84 -12.47
N VAL A 12 -1.81 6.69 -12.90
CA VAL A 12 -1.94 5.51 -12.01
C VAL A 12 -0.60 4.78 -12.03
N PRO A 13 0.19 4.83 -10.95
CA PRO A 13 1.46 4.12 -10.88
C PRO A 13 1.23 2.62 -10.77
N ILE A 14 1.96 1.87 -11.58
CA ILE A 14 2.04 0.42 -11.53
C ILE A 14 3.51 0.07 -11.69
N ASP A 15 4.02 -0.81 -10.83
CA ASP A 15 5.38 -1.28 -10.96
C ASP A 15 5.52 -2.17 -12.20
N ALA A 16 6.59 -1.94 -12.95
CA ALA A 16 6.92 -2.64 -14.18
C ALA A 16 8.21 -3.47 -14.06
N ALA A 17 8.88 -3.41 -12.90
CA ALA A 17 10.10 -4.15 -12.62
C ALA A 17 9.77 -5.48 -11.92
N GLU A 18 10.27 -6.59 -12.45
CA GLU A 18 10.02 -7.92 -11.87
C GLU A 18 10.85 -8.15 -10.60
N LYS A 19 12.05 -7.57 -10.50
CA LYS A 19 12.92 -7.80 -9.34
C LYS A 19 12.55 -6.94 -8.13
N MET A 20 11.64 -5.99 -8.30
CA MET A 20 11.14 -5.17 -7.20
C MET A 20 9.89 -5.79 -6.59
N ASN A 21 9.80 -5.77 -5.27
CA ASN A 21 8.62 -6.27 -4.58
C ASN A 21 7.48 -5.27 -4.71
N ASP A 22 6.43 -5.68 -5.43
CA ASP A 22 5.20 -4.93 -5.65
C ASP A 22 4.61 -4.28 -4.38
N GLU A 23 4.54 -5.02 -3.27
CA GLU A 23 3.98 -4.49 -2.02
C GLU A 23 4.85 -3.38 -1.42
N LEU A 24 6.18 -3.46 -1.59
CA LEU A 24 7.08 -2.41 -1.11
C LEU A 24 6.91 -1.16 -1.99
N MET A 25 6.88 -1.33 -3.31
CA MET A 25 6.75 -0.23 -4.26
C MET A 25 5.41 0.50 -4.13
N ASP A 26 4.30 -0.23 -4.02
CA ASP A 26 2.97 0.35 -3.80
C ASP A 26 2.92 1.15 -2.48
N LYS A 27 3.68 0.76 -1.45
CA LYS A 27 3.76 1.48 -0.17
C LYS A 27 4.67 2.71 -0.22
N LEU A 28 5.61 2.81 -1.16
CA LEU A 28 6.48 3.99 -1.32
C LEU A 28 5.76 5.19 -1.91
N GLU A 29 4.60 4.97 -2.52
CA GLU A 29 3.72 6.03 -2.98
C GLU A 29 3.26 6.95 -1.83
N PRO A 30 3.02 8.25 -2.10
CA PRO A 30 2.99 8.91 -3.40
C PRO A 30 4.35 9.46 -3.87
N PHE A 31 4.58 9.44 -5.18
CA PHE A 31 5.67 10.17 -5.82
C PHE A 31 5.20 11.53 -6.36
N PRO A 32 6.02 12.59 -6.33
CA PRO A 32 5.67 13.90 -6.87
C PRO A 32 5.71 13.93 -8.41
N TYR A 33 4.66 13.39 -9.05
CA TYR A 33 4.57 13.28 -10.52
C TYR A 33 4.46 14.63 -11.26
N GLN A 34 4.36 15.77 -10.57
CA GLN A 34 4.48 17.10 -11.17
C GLN A 34 5.92 17.42 -11.53
N GLN A 35 6.89 16.74 -10.92
CA GLN A 35 8.32 16.96 -11.13
C GLN A 35 8.92 16.01 -12.18
N LEU A 36 8.09 15.29 -12.93
CA LEU A 36 8.55 14.43 -14.02
C LEU A 36 9.25 15.27 -15.08
N LYS A 37 10.41 14.79 -15.53
CA LYS A 37 11.22 15.41 -16.58
C LYS A 37 11.46 14.39 -17.69
N ASP A 38 11.72 14.90 -18.89
CA ASP A 38 12.14 14.06 -20.00
C ASP A 38 13.42 13.30 -19.63
N PHE A 39 13.44 12.02 -19.97
CA PHE A 39 14.56 11.16 -19.67
C PHE A 39 15.82 11.64 -20.40
N LYS A 40 16.93 11.74 -19.65
CA LYS A 40 18.26 12.01 -20.19
C LYS A 40 19.22 10.96 -19.65
N THR A 41 20.04 10.37 -20.51
CA THR A 41 21.05 9.37 -20.14
C THR A 41 21.92 9.76 -18.93
N PRO A 42 22.35 11.04 -18.76
CA PRO A 42 23.12 11.44 -17.59
C PRO A 42 22.43 11.21 -16.24
N TYR A 43 21.10 11.07 -16.18
CA TYR A 43 20.40 10.77 -14.93
C TYR A 43 20.70 9.35 -14.41
N LEU A 44 21.23 8.47 -15.24
CA LEU A 44 21.66 7.13 -14.84
C LEU A 44 23.11 7.08 -14.37
N ALA A 45 23.88 8.17 -14.53
CA ALA A 45 25.27 8.19 -14.12
C ALA A 45 25.37 8.05 -12.59
N GLY A 46 25.95 6.94 -12.14
CA GLY A 46 26.09 6.62 -10.71
C GLY A 46 24.90 5.92 -10.07
N TYR A 47 23.85 5.56 -10.82
CA TYR A 47 22.68 4.84 -10.31
C TYR A 47 22.48 3.50 -11.03
N ILE A 48 22.07 2.49 -10.27
CA ILE A 48 21.59 1.22 -10.84
C ILE A 48 20.12 1.44 -11.21
N ALA A 49 19.81 1.38 -12.49
CA ALA A 49 18.44 1.42 -12.97
C ALA A 49 18.02 0.04 -13.48
N GLU A 50 16.86 -0.42 -13.02
CA GLU A 50 16.23 -1.60 -13.57
C GLU A 50 15.40 -1.20 -14.79
N LYS A 51 15.54 -1.96 -15.88
CA LYS A 51 14.69 -1.82 -17.04
C LYS A 51 13.35 -2.49 -16.74
N TYR A 52 12.27 -1.92 -17.27
CA TYR A 52 10.95 -2.55 -17.25
C TYR A 52 11.02 -3.99 -17.81
N SER A 53 10.42 -4.92 -17.08
CA SER A 53 10.28 -6.33 -17.49
C SER A 53 8.95 -6.61 -18.18
N TYR A 54 7.93 -5.80 -17.87
CA TYR A 54 6.55 -6.02 -18.34
C TYR A 54 6.08 -4.98 -19.34
N ASP A 55 5.31 -5.44 -20.33
CA ASP A 55 4.61 -4.59 -21.29
C ASP A 55 3.31 -4.01 -20.72
N ASP A 56 2.80 -2.94 -21.33
CA ASP A 56 1.58 -2.25 -20.90
C ASP A 56 0.36 -3.18 -20.82
N LYS A 57 0.24 -4.11 -21.79
CA LYS A 57 -0.80 -5.15 -21.84
C LYS A 57 -0.72 -6.13 -20.68
N GLN A 58 0.50 -6.46 -20.23
CA GLN A 58 0.71 -7.38 -19.11
C GLN A 58 0.37 -6.72 -17.77
N LEU A 59 0.62 -5.41 -17.65
CA LEU A 59 0.32 -4.62 -16.45
C LEU A 59 -1.14 -4.13 -16.39
N PHE A 60 -1.84 -4.13 -17.52
CA PHE A 60 -3.21 -3.62 -17.61
C PHE A 60 -4.20 -4.28 -16.63
N PRO A 61 -4.20 -5.62 -16.43
CA PRO A 61 -5.04 -6.25 -15.40
C PRO A 61 -4.76 -5.70 -14.00
N ARG A 62 -3.49 -5.56 -13.60
CA ARG A 62 -3.10 -5.00 -12.30
C ARG A 62 -3.55 -3.54 -12.16
N ALA A 63 -3.45 -2.74 -13.22
CA ALA A 63 -3.98 -1.39 -13.24
C ALA A 63 -5.51 -1.35 -13.03
N LYS A 64 -6.26 -2.25 -13.68
CA LYS A 64 -7.70 -2.37 -13.48
C LYS A 64 -8.05 -2.72 -12.04
N ASP A 65 -7.32 -3.65 -11.44
CA ASP A 65 -7.55 -4.06 -10.05
C ASP A 65 -7.27 -2.93 -9.06
N LYS A 66 -6.16 -2.19 -9.24
CA LYS A 66 -5.84 -1.00 -8.42
C LYS A 66 -6.95 0.05 -8.53
N ILE A 67 -7.40 0.34 -9.75
CA ILE A 67 -8.42 1.37 -10.02
C ILE A 67 -9.83 0.95 -9.56
N LYS A 68 -10.14 -0.35 -9.56
CA LYS A 68 -11.46 -0.87 -9.15
C LYS A 68 -11.86 -0.38 -7.76
N SER A 69 -10.91 -0.35 -6.81
CA SER A 69 -11.14 0.14 -5.44
C SER A 69 -11.53 1.63 -5.41
N TYR A 70 -10.90 2.46 -6.25
CA TYR A 70 -11.24 3.87 -6.40
C TYR A 70 -12.60 4.07 -7.07
N ILE A 71 -12.93 3.26 -8.09
CA ILE A 71 -14.25 3.28 -8.73
C ILE A 71 -15.33 2.94 -7.71
N GLU A 72 -15.10 1.91 -6.90
CA GLU A 72 -16.05 1.48 -5.86
C GLU A 72 -16.26 2.54 -4.79
N SER A 73 -15.17 3.16 -4.33
CA SER A 73 -15.21 4.27 -3.38
C SER A 73 -15.93 5.49 -3.94
N TYR A 74 -15.73 5.79 -5.24
CA TYR A 74 -16.42 6.89 -5.90
C TYR A 74 -17.92 6.59 -6.09
N ILE A 75 -18.26 5.37 -6.48
CA ILE A 75 -19.66 4.97 -6.64
C ILE A 75 -20.37 5.07 -5.28
N SER A 76 -19.78 4.54 -4.21
CA SER A 76 -20.37 4.61 -2.87
C SER A 76 -20.52 6.04 -2.37
N SER A 77 -19.52 6.91 -2.58
CA SER A 77 -19.61 8.32 -2.20
C SER A 77 -20.66 9.08 -3.03
N SER A 78 -20.90 8.66 -4.26
CA SER A 78 -21.87 9.31 -5.15
C SER A 78 -23.34 9.01 -4.78
N VAL A 79 -23.59 7.94 -4.04
CA VAL A 79 -24.92 7.52 -3.61
C VAL A 79 -25.06 7.78 -2.11
N SER A 80 -25.15 9.07 -1.75
CA SER A 80 -25.41 9.50 -0.38
C SER A 80 -26.90 9.35 -0.03
N GLY A 81 -27.23 8.93 1.20
CA GLY A 81 -28.60 9.01 1.76
C GLY A 81 -29.36 7.68 1.90
N TYR A 82 -28.70 6.54 1.70
CA TYR A 82 -29.32 5.22 1.91
C TYR A 82 -28.43 4.32 2.76
N THR A 83 -29.03 3.51 3.63
CA THR A 83 -28.34 2.64 4.60
C THR A 83 -27.73 1.39 3.96
N THR A 84 -28.32 0.89 2.87
CA THR A 84 -27.88 -0.35 2.20
C THR A 84 -27.85 -0.15 0.69
N MET A 85 -26.72 -0.47 0.06
CA MET A 85 -26.54 -0.49 -1.39
C MET A 85 -26.53 -1.93 -1.88
N SER A 86 -27.35 -2.26 -2.87
CA SER A 86 -27.26 -3.52 -3.60
C SER A 86 -27.10 -3.23 -5.08
N TYR A 87 -26.09 -3.84 -5.71
CA TYR A 87 -25.81 -3.67 -7.14
C TYR A 87 -26.55 -4.77 -7.92
N THR A 88 -27.57 -4.40 -8.71
CA THR A 88 -28.25 -5.37 -9.57
C THR A 88 -27.42 -5.76 -10.80
N ASN A 89 -26.71 -4.78 -11.39
CA ASN A 89 -25.80 -5.01 -12.51
C ASN A 89 -24.70 -3.93 -12.51
N LYS A 90 -23.45 -4.32 -12.65
CA LYS A 90 -22.28 -3.43 -12.66
C LYS A 90 -21.36 -3.81 -13.82
N GLN A 91 -21.41 -3.01 -14.88
CA GLN A 91 -20.52 -3.16 -16.03
C GLN A 91 -19.44 -2.07 -15.98
N ILE A 92 -18.20 -2.47 -15.74
CA ILE A 92 -17.03 -1.57 -15.82
C ILE A 92 -16.27 -1.90 -17.09
N ASP A 93 -16.31 -0.97 -18.04
CA ASP A 93 -15.42 -0.98 -19.19
C ASP A 93 -14.26 -0.01 -18.93
N THR A 94 -13.03 -0.52 -18.97
CA THR A 94 -11.80 0.25 -18.75
C THR A 94 -10.97 0.14 -20.01
N ASN A 95 -10.58 1.28 -20.56
CA ASN A 95 -9.78 1.34 -21.77
C ASN A 95 -8.50 2.13 -21.49
N PRO A 96 -7.31 1.55 -21.75
CA PRO A 96 -6.05 2.28 -21.61
C PRO A 96 -5.98 3.37 -22.68
N LYS A 97 -5.58 4.58 -22.28
CA LYS A 97 -5.41 5.71 -23.21
C LYS A 97 -3.96 5.97 -23.56
N ARG A 98 -3.09 5.92 -22.55
CA ARG A 98 -1.67 6.20 -22.67
C ARG A 98 -0.96 5.47 -21.54
N ALA A 99 0.12 4.78 -21.88
CA ALA A 99 1.05 4.16 -20.94
C ALA A 99 2.43 4.74 -21.22
N ASP A 100 3.01 5.41 -20.23
CA ASP A 100 4.35 5.97 -20.29
C ASP A 100 5.21 5.27 -19.23
N TYR A 101 6.40 4.83 -19.60
CA TYR A 101 7.37 4.27 -18.65
C TYR A 101 8.16 5.41 -18.01
N VAL A 102 8.25 5.40 -16.69
CA VAL A 102 8.97 6.40 -15.91
C VAL A 102 9.94 5.73 -14.96
N LEU A 103 11.11 6.34 -14.77
CA LEU A 103 12.08 5.93 -13.77
C LEU A 103 11.86 6.77 -12.52
N LEU A 104 11.68 6.12 -11.37
CA LEU A 104 11.50 6.75 -10.08
C LEU A 104 12.70 6.45 -9.19
N PRO A 105 13.27 7.44 -8.49
CA PRO A 105 14.40 7.21 -7.61
C PRO A 105 13.94 6.51 -6.33
N VAL A 106 14.48 5.33 -6.07
CA VAL A 106 14.23 4.55 -4.86
C VAL A 106 15.57 4.15 -4.27
N TRP A 107 15.76 4.39 -2.98
CA TRP A 107 16.90 3.89 -2.22
C TRP A 107 16.52 2.55 -1.62
N MET A 108 17.29 1.51 -1.90
CA MET A 108 17.07 0.19 -1.32
C MET A 108 18.28 -0.23 -0.48
N VAL A 109 18.01 -0.80 0.68
CA VAL A 109 19.00 -1.36 1.58
C VAL A 109 18.58 -2.78 1.91
N HIS A 110 19.45 -3.73 1.61
CA HIS A 110 19.32 -5.13 1.99
C HIS A 110 20.23 -5.36 3.19
N TYR A 111 19.67 -5.89 4.28
CA TYR A 111 20.43 -6.20 5.49
C TYR A 111 20.11 -7.61 5.95
N ASP A 112 21.14 -8.43 6.10
CA ASP A 112 21.03 -9.78 6.61
C ASP A 112 21.18 -9.80 8.13
N TYR A 113 20.17 -10.30 8.82
CA TYR A 113 20.18 -10.43 10.27
C TYR A 113 19.57 -11.75 10.70
N ASN A 114 20.32 -12.52 11.50
CA ASN A 114 19.85 -13.78 12.07
C ASN A 114 19.26 -14.75 11.02
N GLN A 115 19.98 -14.94 9.90
CA GLN A 115 19.57 -15.77 8.75
C GLN A 115 18.27 -15.34 8.08
N LYS A 116 17.87 -14.07 8.23
CA LYS A 116 16.74 -13.47 7.53
C LYS A 116 17.19 -12.22 6.81
N GLU A 117 16.79 -12.12 5.55
CA GLU A 117 17.00 -10.92 4.75
C GLU A 117 15.92 -9.88 5.09
N TYR A 118 16.36 -8.65 5.32
CA TYR A 118 15.49 -7.51 5.56
C TYR A 118 15.71 -6.47 4.46
N THR A 119 14.66 -6.22 3.68
CA THR A 119 14.65 -5.18 2.66
C THR A 119 13.97 -3.92 3.19
N PHE A 120 14.69 -2.82 3.13
CA PHE A 120 14.16 -1.48 3.35
C PHE A 120 14.24 -0.70 2.04
N ALA A 121 13.14 -0.05 1.68
CA ALA A 121 13.07 0.85 0.56
C ALA A 121 12.70 2.24 1.05
N MET A 122 13.24 3.28 0.41
CA MET A 122 12.94 4.66 0.71
C MET A 122 12.70 5.41 -0.59
N ASN A 123 11.62 6.20 -0.60
CA ASN A 123 11.30 7.07 -1.71
C ASN A 123 12.37 8.17 -1.80
N GLY A 124 13.11 8.23 -2.91
CA GLY A 124 14.24 9.15 -3.07
C GLY A 124 13.85 10.62 -3.19
N GLN A 125 12.56 10.94 -3.36
CA GLN A 125 12.06 12.32 -3.46
C GLN A 125 11.39 12.77 -2.16
N THR A 126 10.60 11.90 -1.52
CA THR A 126 9.84 12.26 -0.31
C THR A 126 10.51 11.85 1.00
N GLY A 127 11.48 10.91 0.94
CA GLY A 127 12.10 10.33 2.13
C GLY A 127 11.24 9.32 2.87
N LYS A 128 10.05 8.96 2.34
CA LYS A 128 9.18 7.93 2.94
C LYS A 128 9.89 6.58 2.96
N VAL A 129 10.05 6.00 4.15
CA VAL A 129 10.69 4.69 4.34
C VAL A 129 9.63 3.60 4.51
N VAL A 130 9.84 2.48 3.83
CA VAL A 130 9.02 1.27 3.91
C VAL A 130 9.94 0.07 4.10
N GLY A 131 9.68 -0.70 5.13
CA GLY A 131 10.39 -1.95 5.37
C GLY A 131 9.81 -2.66 6.58
N LYS A 132 10.13 -3.94 6.74
CA LYS A 132 9.72 -4.71 7.91
C LYS A 132 10.91 -4.80 8.86
N PRO A 133 10.97 -4.05 9.97
CA PRO A 133 12.07 -4.15 10.90
C PRO A 133 12.11 -5.53 11.59
N PRO A 134 13.28 -5.98 12.08
CA PRO A 134 13.39 -7.20 12.86
C PRO A 134 12.65 -7.04 14.19
N ILE A 135 11.54 -7.75 14.35
CA ILE A 135 10.77 -7.74 15.59
C ILE A 135 11.25 -8.89 16.48
N SER A 136 11.68 -8.56 17.71
CA SER A 136 12.03 -9.55 18.73
C SER A 136 10.76 -10.13 19.36
N LYS A 137 10.51 -11.42 19.12
CA LYS A 137 9.37 -12.15 19.70
C LYS A 137 9.30 -12.03 21.22
N GLY A 138 10.45 -12.05 21.90
CA GLY A 138 10.53 -11.90 23.36
C GLY A 138 10.09 -10.53 23.85
N LYS A 139 10.52 -9.45 23.18
CA LYS A 139 10.08 -8.08 23.52
C LYS A 139 8.58 -7.92 23.31
N VAL A 140 8.05 -8.47 22.22
CA VAL A 140 6.61 -8.47 21.93
C VAL A 140 5.82 -9.24 23.00
N ALA A 141 6.24 -10.46 23.32
CA ALA A 141 5.59 -11.28 24.33
C ALA A 141 5.60 -10.61 25.71
N GLY A 142 6.71 -9.99 26.11
CA GLY A 142 6.80 -9.25 27.36
C GLY A 142 5.86 -8.04 27.40
N TRP A 143 5.80 -7.27 26.31
CA TRP A 143 4.88 -6.13 26.22
C TRP A 143 3.41 -6.57 26.29
N PHE A 144 3.04 -7.62 25.53
CA PHE A 144 1.69 -8.20 25.58
C PHE A 144 1.34 -8.75 26.96
N ALA A 145 2.25 -9.48 27.61
CA ALA A 145 2.04 -10.02 28.96
C ALA A 145 1.86 -8.89 29.99
N GLY A 146 2.60 -7.79 29.86
CA GLY A 146 2.43 -6.61 30.70
C GLY A 146 1.06 -5.96 30.54
N VAL A 147 0.63 -5.68 29.31
CA VAL A 147 -0.70 -5.11 29.02
C VAL A 147 -1.81 -6.03 29.52
N PHE A 148 -1.67 -7.34 29.28
CA PHE A 148 -2.63 -8.34 29.73
C PHE A 148 -2.69 -8.45 31.26
N GLY A 149 -1.55 -8.42 31.94
CA GLY A 149 -1.49 -8.44 33.40
C GLY A 149 -2.18 -7.21 34.01
N VAL A 150 -1.90 -6.02 33.49
CA VAL A 150 -2.53 -4.77 33.95
C VAL A 150 -4.04 -4.79 33.68
N SER A 151 -4.47 -5.21 32.50
CA SER A 151 -5.90 -5.28 32.18
C SER A 151 -6.62 -6.29 33.09
N LEU A 152 -6.06 -7.48 33.30
CA LEU A 152 -6.62 -8.48 34.21
C LEU A 152 -6.72 -7.98 35.65
N LEU A 153 -5.67 -7.33 36.17
CA LEU A 153 -5.69 -6.77 37.52
C LEU A 153 -6.76 -5.67 37.65
N SER A 154 -6.89 -4.79 36.64
CA SER A 154 -7.92 -3.75 36.64
C SER A 154 -9.33 -4.33 36.62
N LEU A 155 -9.59 -5.35 35.80
CA LEU A 155 -10.86 -6.07 35.73
C LEU A 155 -11.17 -6.79 37.05
N LYS A 156 -10.16 -7.44 37.68
CA LYS A 156 -10.33 -8.10 38.98
C LYS A 156 -10.60 -7.10 40.10
N LEU A 157 -9.95 -5.94 40.12
CA LEU A 157 -10.23 -4.87 41.09
C LEU A 157 -11.65 -4.31 40.93
N ILE A 158 -12.11 -4.07 39.70
CA ILE A 158 -13.48 -3.64 39.43
C ILE A 158 -14.48 -4.69 39.90
N SER A 159 -14.25 -5.96 39.56
CA SER A 159 -15.09 -7.08 40.01
C SER A 159 -15.18 -7.15 41.54
N TRP A 160 -14.05 -6.96 42.22
CA TRP A 160 -13.99 -6.95 43.69
C TRP A 160 -14.81 -5.80 44.30
N MET A 161 -14.69 -4.58 43.75
CA MET A 161 -15.51 -3.44 44.19
C MET A 161 -17.01 -3.65 43.93
N MET A 162 -17.36 -4.40 42.88
CA MET A 162 -18.74 -4.76 42.55
C MET A 162 -19.27 -5.97 43.34
N GLY A 163 -18.51 -6.48 44.32
CA GLY A 163 -18.91 -7.59 45.19
C GLY A 163 -18.62 -9.00 44.65
N GLY A 164 -17.85 -9.11 43.57
CA GLY A 164 -17.40 -10.39 43.00
C GLY A 164 -16.25 -11.01 43.80
N GLY A 165 -16.43 -12.26 44.26
CA GLY A 165 -15.40 -13.06 44.93
C GLY A 165 -14.31 -13.62 44.00
N PHE A 166 -13.17 -13.99 44.58
CA PHE A 166 -12.01 -14.51 43.84
C PHE A 166 -12.22 -15.99 43.47
N LEU A 167 -12.72 -16.24 42.27
CA LEU A 167 -12.58 -17.52 41.55
C LEU A 167 -11.81 -17.29 40.25
#